data_AF-A0A370HHA1-F1
#
_entry.id   AF-A0A370HHA1-F1
#
_cell.length_a   1.000
_cell.length_b   1.000
_cell.length_c   1.000
_cell.angle_alpha   90.00
_cell.angle_beta   90.00
_cell.angle_gamma   90.00
#
_symmetry.space_group_name_H-M   'P 1'
#
loop_
_entity.id
_entity.type
_entity.pdbx_description
1 polymer ?
#
loop_
_entity_poly.entity_id
_entity_poly.type
_entity_poly.pdbx_seq_one_letter_code
_entity_poly.pdbx_strand_id
1 'polypeptide(L)'
;MSEDGVTVADTVRWLHTEGLIRLAGVAGRGSDPIVAYTIDVATGTVSAHPAAGAGSGSDVTTLAADDLPFPTGTPGRLVIVGVTPAEAVLVVDLANTLTISINADRPELAARSWVTQLLLNPETTLTTNSAEMAIDAGDRLRQSFIPGGTGAIINVDDQTPPVTTVTLNADTDGPDHLDIAADGTGELYLGARFWQLRQVMTIDDAAWHALAERLAAPDEQDISSQPPSGAVATY
;
A
#
# COMPACT_ATOMS: atom_id res chain seq x y z
N MET A 1 -24.36 -6.01 -27.17
CA MET A 1 -23.62 -4.87 -26.60
C MET A 1 -23.67 -5.06 -25.11
N SER A 2 -22.61 -5.62 -24.52
CA SER A 2 -22.52 -5.71 -23.07
C SER A 2 -21.95 -4.38 -22.60
N GLU A 3 -22.77 -3.57 -21.93
CA GLU A 3 -22.30 -2.46 -21.11
C GLU A 3 -21.65 -3.04 -19.86
N ASP A 4 -20.47 -3.66 -20.01
CA ASP A 4 -19.65 -3.96 -18.85
C ASP A 4 -19.00 -2.64 -18.42
N GLY A 5 -19.68 -1.93 -17.52
CA GLY A 5 -19.16 -0.72 -16.88
C GLY A 5 -17.90 -1.01 -16.08
N VAL A 6 -17.04 0.00 -15.91
CA VAL A 6 -15.82 -0.10 -15.11
C VAL A 6 -16.18 -0.48 -13.68
N THR A 7 -15.53 -1.52 -13.14
CA THR A 7 -15.76 -1.98 -11.77
C THR A 7 -14.66 -1.50 -10.82
N VAL A 8 -14.93 -1.58 -9.51
CA VAL A 8 -13.91 -1.36 -8.47
C VAL A 8 -12.68 -2.24 -8.69
N ALA A 9 -12.87 -3.50 -9.09
CA ALA A 9 -11.77 -4.43 -9.33
C ALA A 9 -10.92 -4.00 -10.53
N ASP A 10 -11.54 -3.43 -11.57
CA ASP A 10 -10.83 -2.88 -12.72
C ASP A 10 -10.03 -1.63 -12.32
N THR A 11 -10.61 -0.75 -11.50
CA THR A 11 -9.92 0.43 -10.94
C THR A 11 -8.72 0.03 -10.09
N VAL A 12 -8.85 -0.95 -9.19
CA VAL A 12 -7.75 -1.45 -8.35
C VAL A 12 -6.65 -2.07 -9.21
N ARG A 13 -7.02 -2.86 -10.23
CA ARG A 13 -6.06 -3.43 -11.18
C ARG A 13 -5.29 -2.35 -11.93
N TRP A 14 -5.99 -1.32 -12.41
CA TRP A 14 -5.38 -0.18 -13.08
C TRP A 14 -4.43 0.59 -12.15
N LEU A 15 -4.83 0.83 -10.89
CA LEU A 15 -4.00 1.49 -9.88
C LEU A 15 -2.67 0.75 -9.69
N HIS A 16 -2.69 -0.58 -9.53
CA HIS A 16 -1.46 -1.36 -9.39
C HIS A 16 -0.64 -1.45 -10.68
N THR A 17 -1.27 -1.36 -11.85
CA THR A 17 -0.54 -1.46 -13.14
C THR A 17 0.19 -0.16 -13.47
N GLU A 18 -0.46 0.98 -13.28
CA GLU A 18 0.13 2.29 -13.59
C GLU A 18 -0.40 3.42 -12.70
N GLY A 19 -1.64 3.35 -12.21
CA GLY A 19 -2.31 4.48 -11.58
C GLY A 19 -1.57 5.03 -10.36
N LEU A 20 -1.04 4.18 -9.48
CA LEU A 20 -0.28 4.64 -8.30
C LEU A 20 0.95 5.47 -8.69
N ILE A 21 1.70 5.07 -9.72
CA ILE A 21 2.86 5.83 -10.21
C ILE A 21 2.40 7.19 -10.76
N ARG A 22 1.29 7.21 -11.49
CA ARG A 22 0.72 8.46 -12.04
C ARG A 22 0.25 9.39 -10.91
N LEU A 23 -0.36 8.86 -9.84
CA LEU A 23 -0.78 9.63 -8.67
C LEU A 23 0.42 10.24 -7.94
N ALA A 24 1.51 9.50 -7.76
CA ALA A 24 2.75 10.03 -7.17
C ALA A 24 3.28 11.25 -7.94
N GLY A 25 3.14 11.25 -9.27
CA GLY A 25 3.48 12.39 -10.12
C GLY A 25 2.63 13.64 -9.92
N VAL A 26 1.44 13.54 -9.31
CA VAL A 26 0.57 14.69 -9.00
C VAL A 26 1.14 15.49 -7.84
N ALA A 27 1.65 14.82 -6.80
CA ALA A 27 2.23 15.48 -5.64
C ALA A 27 3.41 16.40 -6.03
N GLY A 28 4.21 16.01 -7.03
CA GLY A 28 5.32 16.82 -7.54
C GLY A 28 4.93 18.12 -8.27
N ARG A 29 3.64 18.40 -8.46
CA ARG A 29 3.14 19.61 -9.16
C ARG A 29 2.54 20.67 -8.24
N GLY A 30 2.22 20.32 -6.99
CA GLY A 30 1.60 21.21 -6.00
C GLY A 30 2.59 21.72 -4.96
N SER A 31 2.22 22.77 -4.22
CA SER A 31 2.98 23.25 -3.05
C SER A 31 2.64 22.49 -1.77
N ASP A 32 1.46 21.89 -1.71
CA ASP A 32 0.92 21.28 -0.50
C ASP A 32 1.14 19.76 -0.54
N PRO A 33 1.59 19.14 0.58
CA PRO A 33 1.76 17.70 0.64
C PRO A 33 0.40 17.00 0.51
N ILE A 34 0.29 16.08 -0.45
CA ILE A 34 -0.92 15.26 -0.64
C ILE A 34 -0.87 14.06 0.31
N VAL A 35 -1.92 13.86 1.09
CA VAL A 35 -2.01 12.75 2.05
C VAL A 35 -2.93 11.62 1.57
N ALA A 36 -3.85 11.91 0.65
CA ALA A 36 -4.76 10.90 0.12
C ALA A 36 -5.26 11.24 -1.29
N TYR A 37 -5.75 10.22 -1.98
CA TYR A 37 -6.46 10.33 -3.25
C TYR A 37 -7.76 9.52 -3.19
N THR A 38 -8.82 10.04 -3.77
CA THR A 38 -10.04 9.26 -4.04
C THR A 38 -10.27 9.16 -5.54
N ILE A 39 -10.57 7.95 -6.02
CA ILE A 39 -10.83 7.69 -7.44
C ILE A 39 -12.27 7.19 -7.57
N ASP A 40 -13.15 8.03 -8.11
CA ASP A 40 -14.55 7.68 -8.38
C ASP A 40 -14.63 6.68 -9.54
N VAL A 41 -15.19 5.49 -9.29
CA VAL A 41 -15.21 4.39 -10.25
C VAL A 41 -16.11 4.69 -11.45
N ALA A 42 -17.24 5.37 -11.24
CA ALA A 42 -18.20 5.64 -12.29
C ALA A 42 -17.73 6.70 -13.29
N THR A 43 -16.96 7.68 -12.81
CA THR A 43 -16.56 8.85 -13.60
C THR A 43 -15.08 8.85 -13.97
N GLY A 44 -14.24 8.06 -13.30
CA GLY A 44 -12.79 8.14 -13.42
C GLY A 44 -12.21 9.44 -12.85
N THR A 45 -12.98 10.14 -12.01
CA THR A 45 -12.54 11.38 -11.37
C THR A 45 -11.57 11.07 -10.24
N VAL A 46 -10.40 11.71 -10.25
CA VAL A 46 -9.38 11.63 -9.20
C VAL A 46 -9.42 12.92 -8.40
N SER A 47 -9.61 12.81 -7.09
CA SER A 47 -9.48 13.93 -6.16
C SER A 47 -8.25 13.74 -5.29
N ALA A 48 -7.30 14.67 -5.37
CA ALA A 48 -6.11 14.73 -4.53
C ALA A 48 -6.37 15.59 -3.29
N HIS A 49 -6.13 15.03 -2.11
CA HIS A 49 -6.46 15.62 -0.82
C HIS A 49 -5.18 16.05 -0.09
N PRO A 50 -4.89 17.37 -0.01
CA PRO A 50 -3.71 17.86 0.71
C PRO A 50 -3.83 17.70 2.23
N ALA A 51 -2.72 17.66 2.96
CA ALA A 51 -2.73 17.58 4.43
C ALA A 51 -3.61 18.68 5.06
N ALA A 52 -4.38 18.33 6.09
CA ALA A 52 -5.21 19.29 6.80
C ALA A 52 -4.34 20.41 7.42
N GLY A 53 -4.71 21.68 7.17
CA GLY A 53 -3.98 22.82 7.72
C GLY A 53 -2.78 23.29 6.91
N ALA A 54 -2.59 22.83 5.66
CA ALA A 54 -1.53 23.33 4.78
C ALA A 54 -1.67 24.82 4.35
N GLY A 55 -2.73 25.51 4.81
CA GLY A 55 -2.91 26.95 4.68
C GLY A 55 -4.16 27.34 3.90
N SER A 56 -4.37 28.66 3.75
CA SER A 56 -5.44 29.22 2.92
C SER A 56 -5.19 28.86 1.44
N GLY A 57 -6.09 28.09 0.82
CA GLY A 57 -5.95 27.63 -0.56
C GLY A 57 -5.62 26.15 -0.74
N SER A 58 -5.56 25.37 0.36
CA SER A 58 -5.37 23.91 0.34
C SER A 58 -6.65 23.16 -0.06
N ASP A 59 -7.14 23.48 -1.26
CA ASP A 59 -8.35 22.89 -1.81
C ASP A 59 -8.05 21.54 -2.46
N VAL A 60 -9.05 20.66 -2.39
CA VAL A 60 -9.02 19.36 -3.07
C VAL A 60 -8.86 19.60 -4.57
N THR A 61 -7.78 19.06 -5.15
CA THR A 61 -7.55 19.17 -6.60
C THR A 61 -8.23 18.02 -7.30
N THR A 62 -9.02 18.31 -8.34
CA THR A 62 -9.76 17.30 -9.10
C THR A 62 -9.25 17.21 -10.53
N LEU A 63 -9.01 15.98 -10.99
CA LEU A 63 -8.45 15.64 -12.30
C LEU A 63 -9.22 14.46 -12.89
N ALA A 64 -9.30 14.34 -14.21
CA ALA A 64 -9.67 13.07 -14.82
C ALA A 64 -8.49 12.08 -14.72
N ALA A 65 -8.76 10.79 -14.58
CA ALA A 65 -7.71 9.76 -14.58
C ALA A 65 -6.82 9.81 -15.85
N ASP A 66 -7.40 10.17 -16.99
CA ASP A 66 -6.68 10.32 -18.27
C ASP A 66 -5.71 11.52 -18.25
N ASP A 67 -6.03 12.57 -17.49
CA ASP A 67 -5.22 13.79 -17.37
C ASP A 67 -4.07 13.67 -16.35
N LEU A 68 -3.98 12.54 -15.64
CA LEU A 68 -2.87 12.30 -14.73
C LEU A 68 -1.53 12.33 -15.48
N PRO A 69 -0.43 12.75 -14.82
CA PRO A 69 0.90 12.68 -15.39
C PRO A 69 1.21 11.29 -15.98
N PHE A 70 2.06 11.22 -17.00
CA PHE A 70 2.60 9.95 -17.46
C PHE A 70 3.37 9.27 -16.32
N PRO A 71 3.30 7.93 -16.20
CA PRO A 71 3.96 7.23 -15.10
C PRO A 71 5.48 7.37 -15.23
N THR A 72 6.10 8.03 -14.25
CA THR A 72 7.56 8.18 -14.13
C THR A 72 7.98 7.91 -12.70
N GLY A 73 9.02 7.10 -12.50
CA GLY A 73 9.52 6.76 -11.18
C GLY A 73 8.76 5.60 -10.53
N THR A 74 8.64 5.63 -9.20
CA THR A 74 8.03 4.58 -8.39
C THR A 74 6.75 5.11 -7.73
N PRO A 75 5.84 4.23 -7.27
CA PRO A 75 4.64 4.67 -6.55
C PRO A 75 4.95 5.19 -5.12
N GLY A 76 6.22 5.24 -4.71
CA GLY A 76 6.63 5.64 -3.37
C GLY A 76 5.99 4.75 -2.31
N ARG A 77 5.33 5.37 -1.33
CA ARG A 77 4.60 4.70 -0.24
C ARG A 77 3.07 4.82 -0.38
N LEU A 78 2.57 4.94 -1.61
CA LEU A 78 1.13 4.95 -1.85
C LEU A 78 0.51 3.57 -1.59
N VAL A 79 -0.57 3.53 -0.81
CA VAL A 79 -1.32 2.31 -0.49
C VAL A 79 -2.81 2.48 -0.74
N ILE A 80 -3.44 1.49 -1.37
CA ILE A 80 -4.89 1.42 -1.50
C ILE A 80 -5.45 0.92 -0.17
N VAL A 81 -6.26 1.74 0.48
CA VAL A 81 -6.82 1.44 1.81
C VAL A 81 -8.14 0.70 1.69
N GLY A 82 -9.02 1.11 0.78
CA GLY A 82 -10.37 0.58 0.73
C GLY A 82 -11.27 1.27 -0.28
N VAL A 83 -12.56 1.00 -0.17
CA VAL A 83 -13.61 1.53 -1.02
C VAL A 83 -14.61 2.30 -0.16
N THR A 84 -14.98 3.49 -0.57
CA THR A 84 -15.98 4.32 0.11
C THR A 84 -17.41 3.85 -0.22
N PRO A 85 -18.42 4.24 0.58
CA PRO A 85 -19.83 4.00 0.25
C PRO A 85 -20.28 4.60 -1.10
N ALA A 86 -19.58 5.64 -1.57
CA ALA A 86 -19.83 6.28 -2.86
C ALA A 86 -19.09 5.61 -4.03
N GLU A 87 -18.57 4.40 -3.83
CA GLU A 87 -17.80 3.65 -4.83
C GLU A 87 -16.55 4.37 -5.33
N ALA A 88 -15.90 5.14 -4.46
CA ALA A 88 -14.56 5.66 -4.73
C ALA A 88 -13.50 4.75 -4.09
N VAL A 89 -12.42 4.47 -4.80
CA VAL A 89 -11.24 3.82 -4.24
C VAL A 89 -10.39 4.85 -3.50
N LEU A 90 -10.05 4.59 -2.23
CA LEU A 90 -9.23 5.45 -1.39
C LEU A 90 -7.77 4.97 -1.39
N VAL A 91 -6.86 5.88 -1.72
CA VAL A 91 -5.41 5.69 -1.66
C VAL A 91 -4.82 6.68 -0.66
N VAL A 92 -3.87 6.24 0.16
CA VAL A 92 -3.15 7.07 1.14
C VAL A 92 -1.69 7.18 0.75
N ASP A 93 -1.13 8.37 0.94
CA ASP A 93 0.29 8.61 0.81
C ASP A 93 0.98 8.57 2.18
N LEU A 94 1.55 7.41 2.49
CA LEU A 94 2.26 7.19 3.73
C LEU A 94 3.54 8.04 3.85
N ALA A 95 4.11 8.55 2.75
CA ALA A 95 5.25 9.45 2.82
C ALA A 95 4.87 10.83 3.40
N ASN A 96 3.59 11.20 3.30
CA ASN A 96 3.02 12.42 3.89
C ASN A 96 2.17 12.14 5.16
N THR A 97 2.02 10.87 5.55
CA THR A 97 1.39 10.40 6.80
C THR A 97 2.41 9.58 7.59
N LEU A 98 3.36 10.27 8.23
CA LEU A 98 4.55 9.65 8.81
C LEU A 98 4.29 8.70 9.98
N THR A 99 3.16 8.87 10.67
CA THR A 99 2.73 8.00 11.76
C THR A 99 1.25 7.72 11.59
N ILE A 100 0.85 6.46 11.52
CA ILE A 100 -0.56 6.06 11.41
C ILE A 100 -0.80 4.79 12.22
N SER A 101 -1.96 4.69 12.88
CA SER A 101 -2.39 3.43 13.50
C SER A 101 -3.45 2.69 12.67
N ILE A 102 -3.47 1.37 12.77
CA ILE A 102 -4.56 0.51 12.31
C ILE A 102 -5.15 -0.17 13.53
N ASN A 103 -6.41 0.14 13.83
CA ASN A 103 -7.13 -0.33 15.00
C ASN A 103 -8.25 -1.29 14.58
N ALA A 104 -8.16 -2.54 15.03
CA ALA A 104 -9.14 -3.59 14.70
C ALA A 104 -9.02 -4.77 15.68
N ASP A 105 -9.97 -5.71 15.61
CA ASP A 105 -9.83 -7.02 16.26
C ASP A 105 -8.66 -7.83 15.68
N ARG A 106 -8.42 -7.67 14.37
CA ARG A 106 -7.38 -8.35 13.57
C ARG A 106 -6.70 -7.35 12.62
N PRO A 107 -5.93 -6.37 13.14
CA PRO A 107 -5.37 -5.26 12.35
C PRO A 107 -4.33 -5.74 11.33
N GLU A 108 -3.72 -6.90 11.57
CA GLU A 108 -2.72 -7.49 10.69
C GLU A 108 -3.30 -7.88 9.32
N LEU A 109 -4.61 -8.14 9.20
CA LEU A 109 -5.23 -8.43 7.90
C LEU A 109 -5.14 -7.23 6.94
N ALA A 110 -5.40 -6.02 7.44
CA ALA A 110 -5.25 -4.79 6.68
C ALA A 110 -3.76 -4.45 6.47
N ALA A 111 -2.94 -4.62 7.51
CA ALA A 111 -1.51 -4.38 7.41
C ALA A 111 -0.85 -5.27 6.33
N ARG A 112 -1.23 -6.54 6.21
CA ARG A 112 -0.73 -7.46 5.17
C ARG A 112 -1.06 -6.98 3.76
N SER A 113 -2.26 -6.44 3.57
CA SER A 113 -2.62 -5.78 2.31
C SER A 113 -1.66 -4.65 1.99
N TRP A 114 -1.44 -3.72 2.93
CA TRP A 114 -0.54 -2.58 2.72
C TRP A 114 0.90 -3.03 2.46
N VAL A 115 1.43 -3.94 3.28
CA VAL A 115 2.78 -4.50 3.12
C VAL A 115 2.96 -5.13 1.75
N THR A 116 1.99 -5.92 1.29
CA THR A 116 2.08 -6.56 -0.04
C THR A 116 2.13 -5.54 -1.16
N GLN A 117 1.29 -4.49 -1.08
CA GLN A 117 1.29 -3.40 -2.06
C GLN A 117 2.61 -2.63 -2.07
N LEU A 118 3.14 -2.29 -0.89
CA LEU A 118 4.41 -1.57 -0.73
C LEU A 118 5.59 -2.38 -1.27
N LEU A 119 5.60 -3.69 -1.08
CA LEU A 119 6.66 -4.56 -1.60
C LEU A 119 6.68 -4.68 -3.14
N LEU A 120 5.61 -4.29 -3.83
CA LEU A 120 5.60 -4.17 -5.30
C LEU A 120 6.55 -3.07 -5.79
N ASN A 121 6.80 -2.03 -4.99
CA ASN A 121 7.84 -1.03 -5.29
C ASN A 121 9.20 -1.61 -4.89
N PRO A 122 10.13 -1.93 -5.82
CA PRO A 122 11.39 -2.60 -5.51
C PRO A 122 12.31 -1.82 -4.55
N GLU A 123 12.13 -0.51 -4.43
CA GLU A 123 12.95 0.36 -3.57
C GLU A 123 12.52 0.31 -2.10
N THR A 124 11.29 -0.12 -1.82
CA THR A 124 10.73 -0.15 -0.47
C THR A 124 11.31 -1.31 0.35
N THR A 125 11.65 -1.03 1.59
CA THR A 125 11.98 -2.02 2.61
C THR A 125 11.12 -1.78 3.83
N LEU A 126 10.82 -2.85 4.55
CA LEU A 126 9.98 -2.82 5.73
C LEU A 126 10.68 -3.53 6.88
N THR A 127 10.52 -2.99 8.07
CA THR A 127 10.92 -3.68 9.30
C THR A 127 9.75 -3.77 10.26
N THR A 128 9.58 -4.91 10.92
CA THR A 128 8.48 -5.11 11.87
C THR A 128 8.92 -5.88 13.10
N ASN A 129 8.30 -5.61 14.25
CA ASN A 129 8.45 -6.44 15.45
C ASN A 129 7.37 -7.56 15.56
N SER A 130 6.41 -7.61 14.63
CA SER A 130 5.32 -8.59 14.62
C SER A 130 5.72 -9.86 13.89
N ALA A 131 5.64 -11.00 14.59
CA ALA A 131 5.86 -12.32 13.98
C ALA A 131 4.76 -12.69 12.98
N GLU A 132 3.53 -12.19 13.17
CA GLU A 132 2.39 -12.45 12.27
C GLU A 132 2.50 -11.75 10.91
N MET A 133 3.41 -10.76 10.84
CA MET A 133 3.71 -9.97 9.65
C MET A 133 5.02 -10.38 8.99
N ALA A 134 5.91 -11.09 9.69
CA ALA A 134 7.20 -11.47 9.13
C ALA A 134 7.04 -12.56 8.06
N ILE A 135 7.72 -12.40 6.92
CA ILE A 135 7.89 -13.46 5.92
C ILE A 135 9.37 -13.86 5.94
N ASP A 136 9.63 -15.10 6.35
CA ASP A 136 10.99 -15.62 6.64
C ASP A 136 11.90 -15.75 5.40
N ALA A 137 11.39 -15.40 4.22
CA ALA A 137 12.06 -15.51 2.94
C ALA A 137 12.40 -14.16 2.26
N GLY A 138 12.11 -13.02 2.92
CA GLY A 138 12.22 -11.70 2.29
C GLY A 138 13.29 -10.80 2.89
N ASP A 139 14.34 -10.48 2.14
CA ASP A 139 15.33 -9.47 2.53
C ASP A 139 14.75 -8.05 2.68
N ARG A 140 13.55 -7.82 2.14
CA ARG A 140 12.87 -6.51 2.12
C ARG A 140 11.76 -6.37 3.15
N LEU A 141 11.40 -7.44 3.87
CA LEU A 141 10.47 -7.41 4.99
C LEU A 141 11.11 -8.16 6.17
N ARG A 142 11.81 -7.41 7.03
CA ARG A 142 12.63 -8.01 8.09
C ARG A 142 11.94 -7.91 9.43
N GLN A 143 11.94 -9.02 10.17
CA GLN A 143 11.63 -8.94 11.58
C GLN A 143 12.82 -8.32 12.33
N SER A 144 12.57 -7.34 13.17
CA SER A 144 13.58 -6.69 13.99
C SER A 144 13.01 -6.33 15.36
N PHE A 145 13.89 -6.23 16.35
CA PHE A 145 13.52 -5.65 17.64
C PHE A 145 13.41 -4.12 17.49
N ILE A 146 12.22 -3.59 17.75
CA ILE A 146 11.94 -2.15 17.72
C ILE A 146 11.73 -1.70 19.18
N PRO A 147 12.65 -0.92 19.78
CA PRO A 147 12.51 -0.43 21.15
C PRO A 147 11.38 0.59 21.28
N GLY A 148 10.65 0.57 22.40
CA GLY A 148 9.75 1.66 22.79
C GLY A 148 8.30 1.56 22.31
N GLY A 149 7.89 0.45 21.70
CA GLY A 149 6.50 0.18 21.33
C GLY A 149 5.83 -0.83 22.26
N THR A 150 4.61 -0.55 22.69
CA THR A 150 3.71 -1.50 23.37
C THR A 150 2.89 -2.34 22.37
N GLY A 151 2.78 -1.89 21.12
CA GLY A 151 2.09 -2.57 20.03
C GLY A 151 3.03 -3.10 18.93
N ALA A 152 2.43 -3.84 17.99
CA ALA A 152 3.11 -4.24 16.76
C ALA A 152 3.35 -3.03 15.86
N ILE A 153 4.56 -2.90 15.33
CA ILE A 153 5.00 -1.76 14.52
C ILE A 153 5.53 -2.28 13.18
N ILE A 154 5.26 -1.52 12.12
CA ILE A 154 5.83 -1.69 10.79
C ILE A 154 6.43 -0.35 10.38
N ASN A 155 7.74 -0.31 10.16
CA ASN A 155 8.43 0.84 9.58
C ASN A 155 8.55 0.63 8.07
N VAL A 156 8.23 1.65 7.29
CA VAL A 156 8.27 1.66 5.82
C VAL A 156 9.32 2.65 5.35
N ASP A 157 10.33 2.15 4.65
CA ASP A 157 11.44 2.94 4.12
C ASP A 157 11.57 2.72 2.61
N ASP A 158 11.32 3.77 1.82
CA ASP A 158 11.50 3.81 0.37
C ASP A 158 12.79 4.56 -0.03
N GLN A 159 13.76 4.64 0.87
CA GLN A 159 15.03 5.37 0.72
C GLN A 159 14.87 6.90 0.69
N THR A 160 13.67 7.41 0.97
CA THR A 160 13.39 8.85 1.09
C THR A 160 13.00 9.19 2.54
N PRO A 161 13.93 9.63 3.40
CA PRO A 161 13.61 9.98 4.78
C PRO A 161 12.60 11.15 4.88
N PRO A 162 11.78 11.21 5.95
CA PRO A 162 11.73 10.27 7.09
C PRO A 162 11.00 8.96 6.76
N VAL A 163 11.24 7.93 7.57
CA VAL A 163 10.56 6.61 7.52
C VAL A 163 9.12 6.75 8.05
N THR A 164 8.17 6.01 7.48
CA THR A 164 6.79 5.97 7.98
C THR A 164 6.61 4.86 9.01
N THR A 165 5.92 5.14 10.10
CA THR A 165 5.61 4.17 11.16
C THR A 165 4.12 3.83 11.14
N VAL A 166 3.79 2.57 10.90
CA VAL A 166 2.44 2.01 11.04
C VAL A 166 2.38 1.23 12.35
N THR A 167 1.45 1.58 13.24
CA THR A 167 1.24 0.89 14.52
C THR A 167 -0.06 0.08 14.48
N LEU A 168 -0.03 -1.17 14.93
CA LEU A 168 -1.22 -2.02 15.01
C LEU A 168 -1.77 -1.97 16.42
N ASN A 169 -3.03 -1.57 16.57
CA ASN A 169 -3.72 -1.34 17.85
C ASN A 169 -2.86 -0.49 18.81
N ALA A 170 -2.71 0.79 18.49
CA ALA A 170 -1.94 1.71 19.32
C ALA A 170 -2.61 1.90 20.70
N ASP A 171 -1.80 2.04 21.76
CA ASP A 171 -2.33 2.33 23.11
C ASP A 171 -2.98 3.70 23.23
N THR A 172 -2.68 4.61 22.30
CA THR A 172 -3.23 5.96 22.24
C THR A 172 -3.36 6.33 20.77
N ASP A 173 -4.59 6.69 20.38
CA ASP A 173 -4.85 7.10 19.01
C ASP A 173 -4.19 8.43 18.70
N GLY A 174 -3.39 8.41 17.64
CA GLY A 174 -2.87 9.61 17.00
C GLY A 174 -3.94 10.30 16.13
N PRO A 175 -3.64 11.48 15.58
CA PRO A 175 -4.54 12.15 14.66
C PRO A 175 -4.77 11.37 13.35
N ASP A 176 -3.85 10.47 13.01
CA ASP A 176 -3.90 9.65 11.81
C ASP A 176 -4.11 8.19 12.22
N HIS A 177 -5.27 7.62 11.89
CA HIS A 177 -5.63 6.26 12.24
C HIS A 177 -6.70 5.69 11.31
N LEU A 178 -6.68 4.36 11.15
CA LEU A 178 -7.70 3.58 10.48
C LEU A 178 -8.38 2.68 11.52
N ASP A 179 -9.64 2.94 11.79
CA ASP A 179 -10.47 2.05 12.62
C ASP A 179 -11.24 1.09 11.72
N ILE A 180 -11.22 -0.20 12.04
CA ILE A 180 -11.89 -1.25 11.25
C ILE A 180 -12.87 -1.98 12.16
N ALA A 181 -14.14 -1.98 11.78
CA ALA A 181 -15.18 -2.71 12.46
C ALA A 181 -15.13 -4.21 12.12
N ALA A 182 -15.74 -5.04 12.97
CA ALA A 182 -15.78 -6.50 12.79
C ALA A 182 -16.46 -6.96 11.48
N ASP A 183 -17.27 -6.10 10.85
CA ASP A 183 -17.91 -6.38 9.56
C ASP A 183 -17.04 -5.99 8.34
N GLY A 184 -15.83 -5.48 8.57
CA GLY A 184 -14.88 -5.08 7.53
C GLY A 184 -15.11 -3.67 6.97
N THR A 185 -16.10 -2.93 7.49
CA THR A 185 -16.20 -1.48 7.27
C THR A 185 -15.11 -0.75 8.06
N GLY A 186 -14.80 0.48 7.66
CA GLY A 186 -13.77 1.24 8.36
C GLY A 186 -13.94 2.74 8.29
N GLU A 187 -13.19 3.41 9.14
CA GLU A 187 -13.11 4.86 9.26
C GLU A 187 -11.64 5.27 9.22
N LEU A 188 -11.25 6.05 8.22
CA LEU A 188 -9.90 6.59 8.11
C LEU A 188 -9.90 8.06 8.50
N TYR A 189 -9.03 8.40 9.45
CA TYR A 189 -8.73 9.75 9.89
C TYR A 189 -7.31 10.10 9.46
N LEU A 190 -7.15 11.26 8.79
CA LEU A 190 -5.85 11.86 8.48
C LEU A 190 -5.89 13.34 8.90
N GLY A 191 -5.44 13.62 10.12
CA GLY A 191 -5.60 14.91 10.79
C GLY A 191 -7.07 15.29 10.94
N ALA A 192 -7.50 16.35 10.25
CA ALA A 192 -8.90 16.77 10.23
C ALA A 192 -9.72 16.15 9.10
N ARG A 193 -9.11 15.32 8.25
CA ARG A 193 -9.81 14.63 7.16
C ARG A 193 -10.34 13.29 7.62
N PHE A 194 -11.47 12.91 7.03
CA PHE A 194 -12.21 11.72 7.41
C PHE A 194 -12.81 11.06 6.18
N TRP A 195 -12.70 9.73 6.11
CA TRP A 195 -13.37 8.91 5.11
C TRP A 195 -14.03 7.69 5.77
N GLN A 196 -15.28 7.46 5.42
CA GLN A 196 -15.92 6.17 5.67
C GLN A 196 -15.61 5.21 4.53
N LEU A 197 -15.36 3.96 4.89
CA LEU A 197 -15.08 2.85 4.01
C LEU A 197 -16.18 1.80 4.17
N ARG A 198 -16.82 1.46 3.06
CA ARG A 198 -17.74 0.30 3.02
C ARG A 198 -16.96 -1.01 3.09
N GLN A 199 -15.69 -0.98 2.73
CA GLN A 199 -14.80 -2.14 2.72
C GLN A 199 -13.34 -1.66 2.82
N VAL A 200 -12.61 -2.22 3.78
CA VAL A 200 -11.15 -2.09 3.86
C VAL A 200 -10.47 -3.21 3.06
N MET A 201 -9.35 -2.90 2.41
CA MET A 201 -8.52 -3.89 1.73
C MET A 201 -7.79 -4.76 2.77
N THR A 202 -8.03 -6.07 2.73
CA THR A 202 -7.42 -7.04 3.65
C THR A 202 -6.84 -8.23 2.89
N ILE A 203 -5.89 -8.92 3.52
CA ILE A 203 -5.41 -10.25 3.11
C ILE A 203 -5.62 -11.20 4.27
N ASP A 204 -6.43 -12.24 4.05
CA ASP A 204 -6.73 -13.24 5.07
C ASP A 204 -5.53 -14.15 5.39
N ASP A 205 -5.66 -14.92 6.47
CA ASP A 205 -4.60 -15.83 6.92
C ASP A 205 -4.23 -16.86 5.82
N ALA A 206 -5.21 -17.42 5.10
CA ALA A 206 -4.94 -18.46 4.10
C ALA A 206 -4.14 -17.90 2.91
N ALA A 207 -4.53 -16.75 2.39
CA ALA A 207 -3.84 -16.04 1.31
C ALA A 207 -2.44 -15.60 1.73
N TRP A 208 -2.28 -15.11 2.96
CA TRP A 208 -0.98 -14.72 3.49
C TRP A 208 -0.01 -15.89 3.63
N HIS A 209 -0.46 -17.01 4.19
CA HIS A 209 0.37 -18.21 4.31
C HIS A 209 0.74 -18.78 2.94
N ALA A 210 -0.20 -18.85 2.00
CA ALA A 210 0.09 -19.29 0.63
C ALA A 210 1.15 -18.39 -0.05
N LEU A 211 1.11 -17.08 0.19
CA LEU A 211 2.14 -16.16 -0.30
C LEU A 211 3.49 -16.43 0.37
N ALA A 212 3.52 -16.58 1.68
CA ALA A 212 4.75 -16.84 2.44
C ALA A 212 5.41 -18.17 2.03
N GLU A 213 4.62 -19.24 1.86
CA GLU A 213 5.09 -20.53 1.35
C GLU A 213 5.69 -20.41 -0.06
N ARG A 214 5.03 -19.67 -0.94
CA ARG A 214 5.53 -19.45 -2.32
C ARG A 214 6.85 -18.69 -2.35
N LEU A 215 7.04 -17.75 -1.42
CA LEU A 215 8.28 -16.98 -1.32
C LEU A 215 9.41 -17.76 -0.63
N ALA A 216 9.08 -18.69 0.28
CA ALA A 216 10.05 -19.56 0.95
C ALA A 216 10.50 -20.75 0.11
N ALA A 217 9.73 -21.12 -0.92
CA ALA A 217 10.12 -22.17 -1.85
C ALA A 217 11.43 -21.76 -2.55
N PRO A 218 12.49 -22.59 -2.51
CA PRO A 218 13.70 -22.32 -3.28
C PRO A 218 13.34 -22.24 -4.77
N ASP A 219 13.91 -21.26 -5.49
CA ASP A 219 13.74 -21.13 -6.94
C ASP A 219 14.13 -22.47 -7.61
N GLU A 220 13.13 -23.28 -7.98
CA GLU A 220 13.33 -24.48 -8.82
C GLU A 220 13.61 -24.10 -10.29
N GLN A 221 14.33 -23.00 -10.52
CA GLN A 221 14.78 -22.54 -11.84
C GLN A 221 16.30 -22.49 -11.92
N ASP A 222 16.98 -23.60 -11.64
CA ASP A 222 18.33 -23.80 -12.16
C ASP A 222 18.65 -25.29 -12.40
N ILE A 223 17.90 -25.93 -13.31
CA ILE A 223 18.23 -27.29 -13.80
C ILE A 223 17.97 -27.45 -15.30
N SER A 224 18.43 -26.54 -16.14
CA SER A 224 18.59 -26.87 -17.58
C SER A 224 19.55 -25.91 -18.30
N SER A 225 20.82 -25.90 -17.92
CA SER A 225 21.90 -25.37 -18.77
C SER A 225 23.25 -26.03 -18.45
N GLN A 226 23.28 -27.35 -18.29
CA GLN A 226 24.54 -28.10 -18.34
C GLN A 226 24.63 -28.78 -19.72
N PRO A 227 25.50 -28.31 -20.64
CA PRO A 227 25.74 -29.05 -21.87
C PRO A 227 26.39 -30.40 -21.52
N PRO A 228 26.09 -31.48 -22.28
CA PRO A 228 26.65 -32.79 -21.99
C PRO A 228 28.17 -32.74 -22.15
N SER A 229 28.89 -33.07 -21.06
CA SER A 229 30.32 -33.32 -21.08
C SER A 229 30.57 -34.62 -21.86
N GLY A 230 30.74 -34.48 -23.17
CA GLY A 230 31.16 -35.56 -24.05
C GLY A 230 32.65 -35.80 -23.90
N ALA A 231 33.00 -36.97 -23.35
CA ALA A 231 34.36 -37.46 -23.26
C ALA A 231 35.00 -37.70 -24.64
N VAL A 232 36.32 -37.50 -24.64
CA VAL A 232 37.33 -37.57 -25.70
C VAL A 232 37.41 -38.92 -26.43
N ALA A 233 37.69 -38.92 -27.74
CA ALA A 233 38.53 -39.94 -28.40
C ALA A 233 39.20 -39.43 -29.70
N THR A 234 40.52 -39.24 -29.60
CA THR A 234 41.63 -39.60 -30.53
C THR A 234 41.49 -39.53 -32.06
N TYR A 235 42.51 -38.90 -32.68
CA TYR A 235 43.34 -39.49 -33.74
C TYR A 235 44.82 -39.25 -33.42
#